data_AF-A0A382ZYX3-F1
#
_entry.id   AF-A0A382ZYX3-F1
#
_cell.length_a   1.000
_cell.length_b   1.000
_cell.length_c   1.000
_cell.angle_alpha   90.00
_cell.angle_beta   90.00
_cell.angle_gamma   90.00
#
_symmetry.space_group_name_H-M   'P 1'
#
loop_
_entity.id
_entity.type
_entity.pdbx_description
1 polymer ?
#
loop_
_entity_poly.entity_id
_entity_poly.type
_entity_poly.pdbx_seq_one_letter_code
_entity_poly.pdbx_strand_id
1 'polypeptide(L)'
;HPLKRTGERGEGKWERVSWDEALDGLAERIRAALTSGRANEVMYHVGRPGEAGFANKVLAAWGVDGHNSHTNICSSGARVGFNLWVGSDRPSPDFTNADVIFLISSHLEAGHYFNPHAQRIIDARKRGAKVIVFDTRLSNTATHADHYVAPYPGSEAAINLAIANYLIQNDLYNRDFVERWWNWREYLEAKHPTEPVTFERFEGALRELYTEYTFEYAEAESGVEADALRAVAETVATAGTRLSVHNWRSAASG
;
A
#
# COMPACT_ATOMS: atom_id res chain seq x y z
N HIS A 1 -4.70 24.82 29.34
CA HIS A 1 -3.89 24.52 30.54
C HIS A 1 -3.70 23.01 30.64
N PRO A 2 -2.50 22.53 30.98
CA PRO A 2 -2.29 21.13 31.32
C PRO A 2 -3.19 20.67 32.49
N LEU A 3 -3.51 19.38 32.50
CA LEU A 3 -4.33 18.75 33.52
C LEU A 3 -3.59 17.56 34.12
N LYS A 4 -3.71 17.37 35.43
CA LYS A 4 -3.16 16.24 36.18
C LYS A 4 -4.29 15.43 36.80
N ARG A 5 -4.20 14.10 36.72
CA ARG A 5 -5.21 13.19 37.31
C ARG A 5 -5.04 13.18 38.83
N THR A 6 -6.12 13.40 39.56
CA THR A 6 -6.13 13.44 41.04
C THR A 6 -6.86 12.28 41.71
N GLY A 7 -7.50 11.42 40.93
CA GLY A 7 -8.18 10.21 41.40
C GLY A 7 -7.72 8.94 40.70
N GLU A 8 -8.46 7.86 40.96
CA GLU A 8 -8.23 6.56 40.32
C GLU A 8 -8.46 6.65 38.79
N ARG A 9 -7.79 5.77 38.05
CA ARG A 9 -7.92 5.73 36.59
C ARG A 9 -9.38 5.42 36.23
N GLY A 10 -10.00 6.32 35.45
CA GLY A 10 -11.38 6.18 34.98
C GLY A 10 -12.40 7.06 35.73
N GLU A 11 -12.04 7.66 36.87
CA GLU A 11 -12.97 8.52 37.63
C GLU A 11 -13.22 9.89 36.99
N GLY A 12 -12.42 10.29 35.99
CA GLY A 12 -12.56 11.60 35.34
C GLY A 12 -12.20 12.78 36.23
N LYS A 13 -11.50 12.57 37.36
CA LYS A 13 -11.04 13.63 38.28
C LYS A 13 -9.71 14.23 37.81
N TRP A 14 -9.73 15.53 37.52
CA TRP A 14 -8.59 16.29 37.00
C TRP A 14 -8.44 17.65 37.69
N GLU A 15 -7.21 18.09 37.89
CA GLU A 15 -6.88 19.46 38.33
C GLU A 15 -6.02 20.18 37.30
N ARG A 16 -6.09 21.51 37.26
CA ARG A 16 -5.24 22.34 36.40
C ARG A 16 -3.87 22.50 37.04
N VAL A 17 -2.81 22.37 36.24
CA VAL A 17 -1.43 22.60 36.65
C VAL A 17 -0.72 23.55 35.69
N SER A 18 0.45 24.06 36.06
CA SER A 18 1.29 24.85 35.16
C SER A 18 1.93 23.96 34.09
N TRP A 19 2.50 24.57 33.05
CA TRP A 19 3.31 23.83 32.08
C TRP A 19 4.58 23.26 32.72
N ASP A 20 5.24 24.02 33.59
CA ASP A 20 6.44 23.57 34.30
C ASP A 20 6.16 22.32 35.15
N GLU A 21 5.08 22.33 35.96
CA GLU A 21 4.71 21.15 36.77
C GLU A 21 4.42 19.92 35.90
N ALA A 22 3.71 20.11 34.78
CA ALA A 22 3.39 19.01 33.87
C ALA A 22 4.65 18.43 33.20
N LEU A 23 5.55 19.29 32.73
CA LEU A 23 6.77 18.88 32.03
C LEU A 23 7.78 18.26 32.98
N ASP A 24 8.01 18.85 34.16
CA ASP A 24 8.92 18.31 35.18
C ASP A 24 8.45 16.93 35.65
N GLY A 25 7.14 16.77 35.91
CA GLY A 25 6.58 15.48 36.32
C GLY A 25 6.70 14.37 35.27
N LEU A 26 6.69 14.72 33.97
CA LEU A 26 6.97 13.76 32.89
C LEU A 26 8.47 13.48 32.77
N ALA A 27 9.31 14.52 32.79
CA ALA A 27 10.75 14.42 32.65
C ALA A 27 11.39 13.58 33.76
N GLU A 28 10.96 13.74 35.02
CA GLU A 28 11.44 12.94 36.16
C GLU A 28 11.18 11.44 35.94
N ARG A 29 9.97 11.07 35.51
CA ARG A 29 9.58 9.67 35.28
C ARG A 29 10.35 9.05 34.11
N ILE A 30 10.47 9.78 33.00
CA ILE A 30 11.23 9.33 31.83
C ILE A 30 12.70 9.15 32.23
N ARG A 31 13.31 10.14 32.87
CA ARG A 31 14.70 10.08 33.32
C ARG A 31 14.93 8.89 34.24
N ALA A 32 14.06 8.66 35.23
CA ALA A 32 14.17 7.54 36.14
C ALA A 32 14.14 6.18 35.40
N ALA A 33 13.26 6.03 34.41
CA ALA A 33 13.24 4.84 33.55
C ALA A 33 14.57 4.66 32.79
N LEU A 34 15.06 5.72 32.13
CA LEU A 34 16.30 5.66 31.35
C LEU A 34 17.53 5.35 32.21
N THR A 35 17.71 6.05 33.34
CA THR A 35 18.88 5.85 34.22
C THR A 35 18.87 4.51 34.96
N SER A 36 17.72 3.84 35.04
CA SER A 36 17.59 2.52 35.67
C SER A 36 17.64 1.36 34.67
N GLY A 37 17.97 1.63 33.40
CA GLY A 37 18.05 0.61 32.35
C GLY A 37 16.69 0.11 31.85
N ARG A 38 15.60 0.84 32.12
CA ARG A 38 14.22 0.48 31.76
C ARG A 38 13.71 1.30 30.57
N ALA A 39 14.58 1.49 29.57
CA ALA A 39 14.28 2.30 28.39
C ALA A 39 13.06 1.77 27.60
N ASN A 40 12.82 0.46 27.65
CA ASN A 40 11.67 -0.22 27.05
C ASN A 40 10.32 0.11 27.73
N GLU A 41 10.31 0.82 28.86
CA GLU A 41 9.07 1.30 29.49
C GLU A 41 8.63 2.69 28.98
N VAL A 42 9.44 3.35 28.15
CA VAL A 42 9.12 4.66 27.57
C VAL A 42 8.55 4.46 26.16
N MET A 43 7.28 4.84 25.97
CA MET A 43 6.59 4.75 24.68
C MET A 43 6.02 6.12 24.28
N TYR A 44 6.17 6.45 23.00
CA TYR A 44 5.43 7.51 22.33
C TYR A 44 4.37 6.89 21.41
N HIS A 45 3.11 7.02 21.80
CA HIS A 45 1.98 6.61 20.98
C HIS A 45 1.33 7.80 20.29
N VAL A 46 1.30 7.81 18.96
CA VAL A 46 0.81 8.94 18.16
C VAL A 46 -0.34 8.56 17.24
N GLY A 47 -1.44 9.31 17.39
CA GLY A 47 -2.51 9.42 16.39
C GLY A 47 -2.01 10.22 15.20
N ARG A 48 -2.71 11.29 14.79
CA ARG A 48 -2.21 12.18 13.73
C ARG A 48 -0.97 12.94 14.22
N PRO A 49 0.22 12.76 13.62
CA PRO A 49 1.37 13.58 13.99
C PRO A 49 1.09 15.04 13.58
N GLY A 50 1.22 15.97 14.53
CA GLY A 50 1.15 17.41 14.28
C GLY A 50 2.52 18.02 13.95
N GLU A 51 3.52 17.17 13.72
CA GLU A 51 4.93 17.54 13.60
C GLU A 51 5.64 16.59 12.62
N ALA A 52 6.80 17.00 12.11
CA ALA A 52 7.58 16.28 11.09
C ALA A 52 8.80 15.51 11.66
N GLY A 53 8.57 14.51 12.49
CA GLY A 53 9.58 13.56 12.98
C GLY A 53 10.47 14.05 14.14
N PHE A 54 10.20 15.19 14.74
CA PHE A 54 10.85 15.69 15.96
C PHE A 54 10.73 14.70 17.11
N ALA A 55 9.53 14.15 17.38
CA ALA A 55 9.34 13.21 18.49
C ALA A 55 10.20 11.94 18.29
N ASN A 56 10.31 11.47 17.05
CA ASN A 56 11.12 10.30 16.71
C ASN A 56 12.61 10.56 16.92
N LYS A 57 13.10 11.75 16.56
CA LYS A 57 14.50 12.16 16.81
C LYS A 57 14.82 12.24 18.29
N VAL A 58 13.88 12.71 19.11
CA VAL A 58 14.04 12.76 20.57
C VAL A 58 14.19 11.37 21.17
N LEU A 59 13.32 10.42 20.80
CA LEU A 59 13.43 9.03 21.28
C LEU A 59 14.75 8.39 20.86
N ALA A 60 15.16 8.58 19.60
CA ALA A 60 16.42 8.07 19.09
C ALA A 60 17.64 8.65 19.86
N ALA A 61 17.61 9.93 20.21
CA ALA A 61 18.65 10.56 21.03
C ALA A 61 18.72 10.00 22.46
N TRP A 62 17.63 9.45 22.98
CA TRP A 62 17.59 8.73 24.26
C TRP A 62 17.94 7.24 24.13
N GLY A 63 18.20 6.74 22.92
CA GLY A 63 18.38 5.30 22.67
C GLY A 63 17.10 4.48 22.91
N VAL A 64 15.93 5.11 22.76
CA VAL A 64 14.62 4.48 22.99
C VAL A 64 13.99 4.05 21.66
N ASP A 65 13.73 2.75 21.53
CA ASP A 65 12.87 2.20 20.48
C ASP A 65 11.43 2.08 20.98
N GLY A 66 10.75 3.23 21.06
CA GLY A 66 9.44 3.37 21.71
C GLY A 66 8.37 4.03 20.85
N HIS A 67 8.60 4.18 19.54
CA HIS A 67 7.64 4.84 18.65
C HIS A 67 6.52 3.88 18.23
N ASN A 68 5.27 4.27 18.44
CA ASN A 68 4.12 3.58 17.88
C ASN A 68 3.12 4.56 17.27
N SER A 69 2.92 4.45 15.96
CA SER A 69 2.00 5.28 15.19
C SER A 69 0.76 4.49 14.80
N HIS A 70 -0.40 5.16 14.75
CA HIS A 70 -1.62 4.58 14.18
C HIS A 70 -1.48 4.15 12.71
N THR A 71 -0.36 4.46 12.04
CA THR A 71 -0.05 3.97 10.69
C THR A 71 -0.23 2.46 10.55
N ASN A 72 0.17 1.70 11.59
CA ASN A 72 0.10 0.23 11.60
C ASN A 72 -1.33 -0.31 11.41
N ILE A 73 -2.33 0.43 11.88
CA ILE A 73 -3.76 0.08 11.72
C ILE A 73 -4.43 0.85 10.58
N CYS A 74 -3.74 1.84 10.00
CA CYS A 74 -4.32 2.74 9.00
C CYS A 74 -4.02 2.32 7.57
N SER A 75 -2.74 2.15 7.23
CA SER A 75 -2.33 1.95 5.84
C SER A 75 -0.96 1.29 5.66
N SER A 76 -0.34 0.74 6.71
CA SER A 76 0.98 0.08 6.61
C SER A 76 0.97 -1.08 5.60
N GLY A 77 -0.08 -1.91 5.61
CA GLY A 77 -0.23 -3.04 4.69
C GLY A 77 -0.24 -2.62 3.22
N ALA A 78 -0.94 -1.54 2.87
CA ALA A 78 -0.93 -1.01 1.50
C ALA A 78 0.42 -0.36 1.12
N ARG A 79 1.19 0.13 2.09
CA ARG A 79 2.48 0.81 1.87
C ARG A 79 3.65 -0.16 1.74
N VAL A 80 3.57 -1.34 2.36
CA VAL A 80 4.70 -2.29 2.40
C VAL A 80 5.12 -2.73 1.00
N GLY A 81 4.16 -3.02 0.11
CA GLY A 81 4.45 -3.39 -1.28
C GLY A 81 5.19 -2.29 -2.04
N PHE A 82 4.75 -1.04 -1.91
CA PHE A 82 5.45 0.10 -2.54
C PHE A 82 6.85 0.32 -1.96
N ASN A 83 7.01 0.16 -0.66
CA ASN A 83 8.31 0.34 -0.02
C ASN A 83 9.31 -0.74 -0.45
N LEU A 84 8.88 -2.01 -0.46
CA LEU A 84 9.70 -3.14 -0.90
C LEU A 84 10.03 -3.06 -2.40
N TRP A 85 9.08 -2.61 -3.22
CA TRP A 85 9.20 -2.66 -4.66
C TRP A 85 9.90 -1.44 -5.28
N VAL A 86 9.53 -0.23 -4.86
CA VAL A 86 10.03 1.03 -5.46
C VAL A 86 10.71 1.95 -4.45
N GLY A 87 10.91 1.50 -3.20
CA GLY A 87 11.54 2.32 -2.15
C GLY A 87 10.71 3.55 -1.77
N SER A 88 9.43 3.60 -2.15
CA SER A 88 8.57 4.77 -1.92
C SER A 88 7.47 4.44 -0.93
N ASP A 89 7.25 5.38 -0.02
CA ASP A 89 6.23 5.24 1.02
C ASP A 89 4.80 5.36 0.49
N ARG A 90 4.59 6.34 -0.40
CA ARG A 90 3.29 6.69 -0.98
C ARG A 90 3.51 7.25 -2.38
N PRO A 91 3.60 6.43 -3.42
CA PRO A 91 3.63 6.95 -4.77
C PRO A 91 2.30 7.65 -5.10
N SER A 92 2.38 8.70 -5.92
CA SER A 92 1.20 9.39 -6.43
C SER A 92 0.89 8.86 -7.84
N PRO A 93 -0.23 8.17 -8.05
CA PRO A 93 -0.64 7.74 -9.39
C PRO A 93 -0.94 8.96 -10.27
N ASP A 94 -0.54 8.90 -11.54
CA ASP A 94 -0.82 9.95 -12.52
C ASP A 94 -2.18 9.72 -13.20
N PHE A 95 -3.25 9.85 -12.42
CA PHE A 95 -4.61 9.69 -12.94
C PHE A 95 -4.92 10.66 -14.08
N THR A 96 -4.34 11.87 -14.08
CA THR A 96 -4.58 12.88 -15.11
C THR A 96 -4.21 12.36 -16.49
N ASN A 97 -3.10 11.63 -16.58
CA ASN A 97 -2.54 11.08 -17.82
C ASN A 97 -2.73 9.57 -17.94
N ALA A 98 -3.65 8.96 -17.18
CA ALA A 98 -3.95 7.55 -17.34
C ALA A 98 -4.84 7.32 -18.56
N ASP A 99 -4.65 6.18 -19.22
CA ASP A 99 -5.58 5.60 -20.19
C ASP A 99 -6.34 4.41 -19.58
N VAL A 100 -5.74 3.76 -18.57
CA VAL A 100 -6.40 2.76 -17.72
C VAL A 100 -6.12 3.09 -16.26
N ILE A 101 -7.17 3.13 -15.46
CA ILE A 101 -7.14 3.40 -14.02
C ILE A 101 -7.65 2.15 -13.31
N PHE A 102 -6.87 1.61 -12.39
CA PHE A 102 -7.21 0.40 -11.65
C PHE A 102 -7.23 0.68 -10.15
N LEU A 103 -8.42 0.66 -9.56
CA LEU A 103 -8.68 0.96 -8.16
C LEU A 103 -8.96 -0.32 -7.37
N ILE A 104 -8.18 -0.57 -6.32
CA ILE A 104 -8.32 -1.74 -5.44
C ILE A 104 -8.72 -1.25 -4.05
N SER A 105 -9.96 -1.56 -3.64
CA SER A 105 -10.58 -1.06 -2.39
C SER A 105 -10.38 0.45 -2.20
N SER A 106 -10.48 1.20 -3.30
CA SER A 106 -10.28 2.63 -3.34
C SER A 106 -11.44 3.28 -4.07
N HIS A 107 -11.99 4.34 -3.47
CA HIS A 107 -13.28 4.90 -3.88
C HIS A 107 -13.22 6.43 -3.82
N LEU A 108 -13.75 7.07 -4.85
CA LEU A 108 -13.80 8.52 -4.99
C LEU A 108 -14.68 9.17 -3.91
N GLU A 109 -15.75 8.50 -3.50
CA GLU A 109 -16.72 9.04 -2.53
C GLU A 109 -16.26 8.91 -1.07
N ALA A 110 -15.22 8.11 -0.79
CA ALA A 110 -14.78 7.83 0.59
C ALA A 110 -14.00 9.00 1.22
N GLY A 111 -13.80 10.12 0.50
CA GLY A 111 -13.13 11.33 0.99
C GLY A 111 -11.67 11.13 1.40
N HIS A 112 -11.08 9.98 1.06
CA HIS A 112 -9.82 9.53 1.64
C HIS A 112 -8.65 9.81 0.69
N TYR A 113 -7.72 10.67 1.14
CA TYR A 113 -6.53 11.15 0.46
C TYR A 113 -6.77 11.64 -0.98
N PHE A 114 -6.83 12.98 -1.07
CA PHE A 114 -6.84 13.80 -2.27
C PHE A 114 -8.19 13.84 -3.02
N ASN A 115 -9.08 14.75 -2.60
CA ASN A 115 -10.16 15.26 -3.48
C ASN A 115 -9.69 15.54 -4.93
N PRO A 116 -8.44 16.01 -5.17
CA PRO A 116 -7.89 16.11 -6.52
C PRO A 116 -7.84 14.78 -7.30
N HIS A 117 -7.68 13.62 -6.67
CA HIS A 117 -7.71 12.33 -7.36
C HIS A 117 -9.09 12.06 -7.96
N ALA A 118 -10.17 12.34 -7.24
CA ALA A 118 -11.52 12.19 -7.79
C ALA A 118 -11.72 13.06 -9.04
N GLN A 119 -11.29 14.32 -8.99
CA GLN A 119 -11.34 15.20 -10.16
C GLN A 119 -10.50 14.65 -11.33
N ARG A 120 -9.26 14.25 -11.08
CA ARG A 120 -8.35 13.72 -12.12
C ARG A 120 -8.86 12.42 -12.75
N ILE A 121 -9.43 11.52 -11.95
CA ILE A 121 -10.04 10.27 -12.44
C ILE A 121 -11.26 10.58 -13.31
N ILE A 122 -12.12 11.51 -12.88
CA ILE A 122 -13.27 11.96 -13.68
C ILE A 122 -12.82 12.60 -14.99
N ASP A 123 -11.78 13.44 -14.97
CA ASP A 123 -11.28 14.11 -16.16
C ASP A 123 -10.63 13.13 -17.14
N ALA A 124 -9.85 12.16 -16.65
CA ALA A 124 -9.30 11.08 -17.47
C ALA A 124 -10.42 10.25 -18.11
N ARG A 125 -11.47 9.93 -17.35
CA ARG A 125 -12.66 9.25 -17.83
C ARG A 125 -13.36 10.01 -18.96
N LYS A 126 -13.52 11.33 -18.84
CA LYS A 126 -14.08 12.18 -19.91
C LYS A 126 -13.22 12.16 -21.17
N ARG A 127 -11.90 11.96 -21.05
CA ARG A 127 -10.98 11.76 -22.18
C ARG A 127 -11.00 10.34 -22.75
N GLY A 128 -11.76 9.41 -22.15
CA GLY A 128 -11.90 8.02 -22.60
C GLY A 128 -11.11 7.00 -21.80
N ALA A 129 -10.45 7.37 -20.71
CA ALA A 129 -9.74 6.42 -19.87
C ALA A 129 -10.69 5.38 -19.27
N LYS A 130 -10.25 4.12 -19.27
CA LYS A 130 -10.98 2.99 -18.67
C LYS A 130 -10.77 2.94 -17.17
N VAL A 131 -11.81 2.61 -16.41
CA VAL A 131 -11.73 2.45 -14.95
C VAL A 131 -12.13 1.03 -14.56
N ILE A 132 -11.22 0.36 -13.86
CA ILE A 132 -11.41 -0.95 -13.24
C ILE A 132 -11.51 -0.73 -11.73
N VAL A 133 -12.51 -1.33 -11.08
CA VAL A 133 -12.73 -1.25 -9.63
C VAL A 133 -12.85 -2.65 -9.05
N PHE A 134 -11.94 -2.98 -8.14
CA PHE A 134 -12.03 -4.17 -7.28
C PHE A 134 -12.56 -3.75 -5.93
N ASP A 135 -13.78 -4.20 -5.61
CA ASP A 135 -14.47 -3.82 -4.37
C ASP A 135 -15.53 -4.88 -4.00
N THR A 136 -15.56 -5.30 -2.76
CA THR A 136 -16.54 -6.30 -2.28
C THR A 136 -17.95 -5.71 -2.18
N ARG A 137 -18.06 -4.39 -2.13
CA ARG A 137 -19.33 -3.66 -2.24
C ARG A 137 -19.45 -3.00 -3.61
N LEU A 138 -20.67 -2.87 -4.10
CA LEU A 138 -20.96 -2.02 -5.25
C LEU A 138 -20.93 -0.55 -4.81
N SER A 139 -19.74 0.05 -4.79
CA SER A 139 -19.52 1.45 -4.44
C SER A 139 -20.03 2.44 -5.49
N ASN A 140 -20.19 3.72 -5.14
CA ASN A 140 -20.55 4.76 -6.11
C ASN A 140 -19.50 4.89 -7.22
N THR A 141 -18.24 4.62 -6.90
CA THR A 141 -17.17 4.54 -7.89
C THR A 141 -17.36 3.32 -8.81
N ALA A 142 -17.67 2.15 -8.24
CA ALA A 142 -17.91 0.92 -8.99
C ALA A 142 -19.10 1.01 -9.97
N THR A 143 -20.20 1.68 -9.62
CA THR A 143 -21.37 1.83 -10.53
C THR A 143 -21.04 2.58 -11.81
N HIS A 144 -19.92 3.28 -11.83
CA HIS A 144 -19.44 4.00 -13.00
C HIS A 144 -18.32 3.25 -13.70
N ALA A 145 -17.70 2.21 -13.13
CA ALA A 145 -16.54 1.53 -13.71
C ALA A 145 -16.85 0.84 -15.05
N ASP A 146 -15.83 0.71 -15.90
CA ASP A 146 -15.91 -0.15 -17.09
C ASP A 146 -15.88 -1.63 -16.67
N HIS A 147 -15.12 -1.93 -15.60
CA HIS A 147 -15.10 -3.24 -14.95
C HIS A 147 -15.30 -3.08 -13.45
N TYR A 148 -16.36 -3.70 -12.93
CA TYR A 148 -16.55 -3.90 -11.50
C TYR A 148 -16.32 -5.38 -11.19
N VAL A 149 -15.36 -5.66 -10.30
CA VAL A 149 -15.06 -7.02 -9.85
C VAL A 149 -15.22 -7.06 -8.33
N ALA A 150 -15.97 -8.06 -7.86
CA ALA A 150 -16.27 -8.29 -6.45
C ALA A 150 -15.62 -9.60 -5.99
N PRO A 151 -14.30 -9.62 -5.74
CA PRO A 151 -13.60 -10.84 -5.35
C PRO A 151 -13.90 -11.18 -3.88
N TYR A 152 -13.65 -12.43 -3.49
CA TYR A 152 -13.59 -12.79 -2.07
C TYR A 152 -12.55 -11.92 -1.36
N PRO A 153 -12.86 -11.35 -0.18
CA PRO A 153 -11.94 -10.46 0.52
C PRO A 153 -10.57 -11.13 0.75
N GLY A 154 -9.49 -10.48 0.28
CA GLY A 154 -8.11 -10.97 0.43
C GLY A 154 -7.59 -11.78 -0.77
N SER A 155 -8.43 -12.11 -1.75
CA SER A 155 -8.02 -12.87 -2.95
C SER A 155 -7.49 -11.99 -4.10
N GLU A 156 -7.43 -10.66 -3.93
CA GLU A 156 -7.01 -9.72 -4.98
C GLU A 156 -5.60 -10.00 -5.52
N ALA A 157 -4.71 -10.57 -4.67
CA ALA A 157 -3.37 -10.96 -5.08
C ALA A 157 -3.39 -12.05 -6.17
N ALA A 158 -4.26 -13.05 -6.07
CA ALA A 158 -4.38 -14.12 -7.07
C ALA A 158 -4.80 -13.56 -8.43
N ILE A 159 -5.76 -12.62 -8.44
CA ILE A 159 -6.20 -11.95 -9.66
C ILE A 159 -5.06 -11.10 -10.26
N ASN A 160 -4.35 -10.32 -9.45
CA ASN A 160 -3.24 -9.49 -9.93
C ASN A 160 -2.12 -10.34 -10.53
N LEU A 161 -1.81 -11.49 -9.92
CA LEU A 161 -0.84 -12.45 -10.46
C LEU A 161 -1.31 -13.05 -11.78
N ALA A 162 -2.60 -13.35 -11.94
CA ALA A 162 -3.15 -13.84 -13.21
C ALA A 162 -3.14 -12.78 -14.32
N ILE A 163 -3.43 -11.52 -14.00
CA ILE A 163 -3.27 -10.41 -14.95
C ILE A 163 -1.80 -10.27 -15.35
N ALA A 164 -0.86 -10.33 -14.40
CA ALA A 164 0.57 -10.26 -14.68
C ALA A 164 1.03 -11.43 -15.57
N ASN A 165 0.59 -12.66 -15.26
CA ASN A 165 0.86 -13.83 -16.08
C ASN A 165 0.35 -13.62 -17.51
N TYR A 166 -0.88 -13.15 -17.71
CA TYR A 166 -1.40 -12.84 -19.04
C TYR A 166 -0.50 -11.85 -19.80
N LEU A 167 -0.04 -10.78 -19.16
CA LEU A 167 0.85 -9.82 -19.80
C LEU A 167 2.22 -10.42 -20.16
N ILE A 168 2.78 -11.26 -19.29
CA ILE A 168 4.07 -11.92 -19.48
C ILE A 168 3.99 -12.96 -20.59
N GLN A 169 2.97 -13.81 -20.59
CA GLN A 169 2.83 -14.89 -21.58
C GLN A 169 2.60 -14.36 -23.00
N ASN A 170 2.02 -13.16 -23.14
CA ASN A 170 1.67 -12.57 -24.43
C ASN A 170 2.60 -11.43 -24.87
N ASP A 171 3.76 -11.24 -24.22
CA ASP A 171 4.72 -10.15 -24.53
C ASP A 171 4.11 -8.74 -24.47
N LEU A 172 3.15 -8.52 -23.56
CA LEU A 172 2.41 -7.25 -23.41
C LEU A 172 2.97 -6.35 -22.30
N TYR A 173 3.92 -6.84 -21.51
CA TYR A 173 4.59 -6.05 -20.48
C TYR A 173 5.61 -5.07 -21.11
N ASN A 174 5.96 -4.01 -20.40
CA ASN A 174 6.97 -3.05 -20.87
C ASN A 174 8.38 -3.66 -20.77
N ARG A 175 8.79 -4.36 -21.82
CA ARG A 175 10.09 -5.04 -21.92
C ARG A 175 11.27 -4.12 -21.64
N ASP A 176 11.32 -2.95 -22.28
CA ASP A 176 12.41 -1.96 -22.11
C ASP A 176 12.54 -1.48 -20.66
N PHE A 177 11.40 -1.30 -19.97
CA PHE A 177 11.40 -0.90 -18.56
C PHE A 177 11.98 -2.00 -17.68
N VAL A 178 11.54 -3.25 -17.88
CA VAL A 178 12.02 -4.39 -17.10
C VAL A 178 13.51 -4.65 -17.35
N GLU A 179 13.96 -4.61 -18.61
CA GLU A 179 15.37 -4.80 -18.95
C GLU A 179 16.29 -3.74 -18.30
N ARG A 180 15.80 -2.50 -18.19
CA ARG A 180 16.58 -1.36 -17.67
C ARG A 180 16.56 -1.24 -16.15
N TRP A 181 15.42 -1.49 -15.52
CA TRP A 181 15.18 -1.10 -14.12
C TRP A 181 14.94 -2.28 -13.18
N TRP A 182 14.75 -3.49 -13.69
CA TRP A 182 14.63 -4.68 -12.86
C TRP A 182 16.01 -5.30 -12.60
N ASN A 183 16.22 -5.81 -11.39
CA ASN A 183 17.42 -6.55 -10.99
C ASN A 183 17.41 -7.98 -11.56
N TRP A 184 17.25 -8.11 -12.87
CA TRP A 184 17.00 -9.40 -13.54
C TRP A 184 18.26 -10.26 -13.61
N ARG A 185 19.43 -9.63 -13.63
CA ARG A 185 20.74 -10.32 -13.57
C ARG A 185 20.92 -10.98 -12.22
N GLU A 186 20.69 -10.23 -11.15
CA GLU A 186 20.76 -10.71 -9.77
C GLU A 186 19.74 -11.82 -9.52
N TYR A 187 18.55 -11.72 -10.09
CA TYR A 187 17.56 -12.79 -10.05
C TYR A 187 18.09 -14.08 -10.70
N LEU A 188 18.63 -14.01 -11.92
CA LEU A 188 19.19 -15.18 -12.60
C LEU A 188 20.39 -15.74 -11.84
N GLU A 189 21.33 -14.92 -11.39
CA GLU A 189 22.48 -15.37 -10.63
C GLU A 189 22.08 -16.07 -9.33
N ALA A 190 21.03 -15.59 -8.65
CA ALA A 190 20.57 -16.15 -7.38
C ALA A 190 19.66 -17.39 -7.54
N LYS A 191 18.82 -17.44 -8.58
CA LYS A 191 17.79 -18.48 -8.75
C LYS A 191 18.13 -19.49 -9.84
N HIS A 192 18.95 -19.10 -10.81
CA HIS A 192 19.36 -19.90 -11.97
C HIS A 192 20.89 -19.83 -12.18
N PRO A 193 21.73 -20.13 -11.16
CA PRO A 193 23.17 -19.84 -11.18
C PRO A 193 23.97 -20.59 -12.27
N THR A 194 23.40 -21.65 -12.85
CA THR A 194 24.04 -22.45 -13.89
C THR A 194 23.63 -22.05 -15.31
N GLU A 195 22.72 -21.08 -15.45
CA GLU A 195 22.18 -20.66 -16.74
C GLU A 195 22.86 -19.38 -17.25
N PRO A 196 22.83 -19.11 -18.57
CA PRO A 196 23.38 -17.87 -19.12
C PRO A 196 22.67 -16.63 -18.55
N VAL A 197 23.46 -15.62 -18.12
CA VAL A 197 22.94 -14.34 -17.64
C VAL A 197 22.65 -13.41 -18.82
N THR A 198 21.61 -13.76 -19.58
CA THR A 198 21.06 -12.94 -20.68
C THR A 198 19.62 -12.56 -20.39
N PHE A 199 19.17 -11.44 -20.96
CA PHE A 199 17.80 -10.97 -20.71
C PHE A 199 16.77 -11.93 -21.32
N GLU A 200 17.04 -12.50 -22.49
CA GLU A 200 16.18 -13.50 -23.13
C GLU A 200 16.00 -14.75 -22.24
N ARG A 201 17.04 -15.14 -21.50
CA ARG A 201 16.90 -16.25 -20.56
C ARG A 201 16.06 -15.86 -19.35
N PHE A 202 16.24 -14.64 -18.83
CA PHE A 202 15.37 -14.08 -17.80
C PHE A 202 13.91 -14.05 -18.24
N GLU A 203 13.61 -13.68 -19.49
CA GLU A 203 12.23 -13.71 -20.03
C GLU A 203 11.64 -15.11 -19.98
N GLY A 204 12.43 -16.15 -20.32
CA GLY A 204 12.04 -17.55 -20.17
C GLY A 204 11.77 -17.93 -18.71
N ALA A 205 12.68 -17.61 -17.79
CA ALA A 205 12.51 -17.88 -16.36
C ALA A 205 11.32 -17.14 -15.76
N LEU A 206 11.04 -15.91 -16.21
CA LEU A 206 9.89 -15.11 -15.78
C LEU A 206 8.57 -15.75 -16.23
N ARG A 207 8.51 -16.26 -17.47
CA ARG A 207 7.34 -17.01 -17.97
C ARG A 207 7.10 -18.28 -17.18
N GLU A 208 8.17 -19.05 -16.90
CA GLU A 208 8.12 -20.25 -16.08
C GLU A 208 7.57 -19.91 -14.68
N LEU A 209 8.11 -18.86 -14.04
CA LEU A 209 7.69 -18.42 -12.70
C LEU A 209 6.21 -18.07 -12.60
N TYR A 210 5.61 -17.48 -13.64
CA TYR A 210 4.22 -17.03 -13.61
C TYR A 210 3.22 -18.07 -14.15
N THR A 211 3.68 -19.20 -14.69
CA THR A 211 2.85 -20.17 -15.41
C THR A 211 1.66 -20.69 -14.59
N GLU A 212 1.81 -20.83 -13.28
CA GLU A 212 0.75 -21.34 -12.40
C GLU A 212 -0.40 -20.35 -12.15
N TYR A 213 -0.18 -19.05 -12.34
CA TYR A 213 -1.17 -18.02 -12.07
C TYR A 213 -2.10 -17.83 -13.28
N THR A 214 -2.91 -18.84 -13.58
CA THR A 214 -3.90 -18.76 -14.67
C THR A 214 -5.18 -18.03 -14.22
N PHE A 215 -6.08 -17.72 -15.17
CA PHE A 215 -7.38 -17.16 -14.79
C PHE A 215 -8.26 -18.17 -14.06
N GLU A 216 -8.12 -19.47 -14.34
CA GLU A 216 -8.80 -20.55 -13.62
C GLU A 216 -8.28 -20.68 -12.19
N TYR A 217 -6.98 -20.49 -11.96
CA TYR A 217 -6.41 -20.36 -10.62
C TYR A 217 -7.03 -19.16 -9.87
N ALA A 218 -7.04 -17.98 -10.50
CA ALA A 218 -7.61 -16.79 -9.88
C ALA A 218 -9.11 -16.91 -9.63
N GLU A 219 -9.86 -17.57 -10.51
CA GLU A 219 -11.28 -17.88 -10.32
C GLU A 219 -11.50 -18.77 -9.09
N ALA A 220 -10.71 -19.83 -8.93
CA ALA A 220 -10.80 -20.71 -7.78
C ALA A 220 -10.53 -19.98 -6.45
N GLU A 221 -9.56 -19.07 -6.42
CA GLU A 221 -9.19 -18.29 -5.23
C GLU A 221 -10.18 -17.15 -4.92
N SER A 222 -10.73 -16.50 -5.95
CA SER A 222 -11.48 -15.25 -5.79
C SER A 222 -13.00 -15.38 -5.95
N GLY A 223 -13.47 -16.49 -6.51
CA GLY A 223 -14.88 -16.67 -6.87
C GLY A 223 -15.34 -15.79 -8.05
N VAL A 224 -14.42 -15.18 -8.79
CA VAL A 224 -14.71 -14.38 -9.98
C VAL A 224 -14.43 -15.18 -11.23
N GLU A 225 -15.43 -15.33 -12.09
CA GLU A 225 -15.35 -16.06 -13.37
C GLU A 225 -14.10 -15.68 -14.18
N ALA A 226 -13.36 -16.68 -14.68
CA ALA A 226 -12.12 -16.49 -15.43
C ALA A 226 -12.27 -15.55 -16.64
N ASP A 227 -13.42 -15.58 -17.34
CA ASP A 227 -13.68 -14.70 -18.48
C ASP A 227 -13.79 -13.22 -18.09
N ALA A 228 -14.35 -12.92 -16.91
CA ALA A 228 -14.39 -11.56 -16.40
C ALA A 228 -12.97 -11.08 -16.05
N LEU A 229 -12.15 -11.94 -15.45
CA LEU A 229 -10.75 -11.64 -15.14
C LEU A 229 -9.91 -11.43 -16.41
N ARG A 230 -10.17 -12.22 -17.46
CA ARG A 230 -9.54 -12.08 -18.77
C ARG A 230 -9.88 -10.73 -19.41
N ALA A 231 -11.14 -10.32 -19.39
CA ALA A 231 -11.56 -9.01 -19.93
C ALA A 231 -10.89 -7.82 -19.20
N VAL A 232 -10.67 -7.96 -17.88
CA VAL A 232 -9.88 -6.99 -17.11
C VAL A 232 -8.43 -6.98 -17.59
N ALA A 233 -7.80 -8.14 -17.75
CA ALA A 233 -6.41 -8.23 -18.19
C ALA A 233 -6.20 -7.65 -19.60
N GLU A 234 -7.12 -7.93 -20.52
CA GLU A 234 -7.15 -7.34 -21.87
C GLU A 234 -7.24 -5.82 -21.81
N THR A 235 -8.08 -5.28 -20.91
CA THR A 235 -8.17 -3.83 -20.72
C THR A 235 -6.86 -3.26 -20.17
N VAL A 236 -6.26 -3.90 -19.16
CA VAL A 236 -4.96 -3.50 -18.61
C VAL A 236 -3.86 -3.50 -19.69
N ALA A 237 -3.85 -4.50 -20.57
CA ALA A 237 -2.88 -4.60 -21.65
C ALA A 237 -2.93 -3.40 -22.63
N THR A 238 -4.09 -2.76 -22.79
CA THR A 238 -4.21 -1.56 -23.66
C THR A 238 -3.52 -0.32 -23.09
N ALA A 239 -3.14 -0.33 -21.80
CA ALA A 239 -2.64 0.86 -21.11
C ALA A 239 -1.23 1.29 -21.54
N GLY A 240 -0.40 0.37 -22.05
CA GLY A 240 1.02 0.62 -22.32
C GLY A 240 1.73 1.22 -21.10
N THR A 241 2.26 2.43 -21.23
CA THR A 241 2.93 3.17 -20.13
C THR A 241 1.99 4.03 -19.28
N ARG A 242 0.68 3.97 -19.54
CA ARG A 242 -0.34 4.89 -19.00
C ARG A 242 -1.36 4.15 -18.11
N LEU A 243 -0.90 3.10 -17.43
CA LEU A 243 -1.62 2.41 -16.37
C LEU A 243 -1.40 3.14 -15.03
N SER A 244 -2.48 3.53 -14.36
CA SER A 244 -2.43 4.06 -12.99
C SER A 244 -3.18 3.15 -12.04
N VAL A 245 -2.45 2.51 -11.13
CA VAL A 245 -3.02 1.62 -10.10
C VAL A 245 -3.03 2.32 -8.75
N HIS A 246 -4.09 2.14 -7.98
CA HIS A 246 -4.15 2.62 -6.61
C HIS A 246 -4.86 1.62 -5.70
N ASN A 247 -4.11 1.19 -4.68
CA ASN A 247 -4.62 0.38 -3.59
C ASN A 247 -4.64 1.22 -2.31
N TRP A 248 -5.77 1.24 -1.61
CA TRP A 248 -5.89 1.94 -0.34
C TRP A 248 -5.72 1.02 0.88
N ARG A 249 -6.54 -0.03 0.98
CA ARG A 249 -6.56 -0.92 2.15
C ARG A 249 -6.56 -2.42 1.83
N SER A 250 -6.79 -2.83 0.58
CA SER A 250 -7.02 -4.24 0.23
C SER A 250 -5.93 -4.82 -0.66
N ALA A 251 -4.65 -4.73 -0.26
CA ALA A 251 -3.65 -5.59 -0.92
C ALA A 251 -3.73 -7.05 -0.43
N ALA A 252 -4.19 -7.25 0.80
CA ALA A 252 -4.35 -8.53 1.50
C ALA A 252 -5.09 -8.21 2.81
N SER A 253 -6.41 -8.12 2.78
CA SER A 253 -7.23 -7.89 3.98
C SER A 253 -7.32 -9.18 4.81
N GLY A 254 -6.16 -9.63 5.31
CA GLY A 254 -5.91 -10.86 6.06
C GLY A 254 -4.43 -11.21 6.03
#